data_AF-A0A0M9EJJ9-F1
#
_entry.id   AF-A0A0M9EJJ9-F1
#
_cell.length_a   1.000
_cell.length_b   1.000
_cell.length_c   1.000
_cell.angle_alpha   90.00
_cell.angle_beta   90.00
_cell.angle_gamma   90.00
#
_symmetry.space_group_name_H-M   'P 1'
#
loop_
_entity.id
_entity.type
_entity.pdbx_description
1 polymer ?
#
loop_
_entity_poly.entity_id
_entity_poly.type
_entity_poly.pdbx_seq_one_letter_code
_entity_poly.pdbx_strand_id
1 'polypeptide(L)'
;MTDPKNPYQAMFAQYQDMAKAFNPALESFTPKGFEALWPTMPKDIMEMFFGNTMNPGGLDAKTRLLLTLGALTMLGAQADAQIRLTVRHLTETGATKQEIVETIGQMSMFAGIPATTRAMELVQEVLAEQEGNET
;
A
#
# COMPACT_ATOMS: atom_id res chain seq x y z
N MET A 1 20.70 -11.05 -41.31
CA MET A 1 20.31 -10.33 -40.08
C MET A 1 18.79 -10.38 -39.99
N THR A 2 18.24 -11.37 -39.32
CA THR A 2 16.79 -11.49 -39.09
C THR A 2 16.62 -12.04 -37.68
N ASP A 3 16.25 -11.15 -36.76
CA ASP A 3 15.88 -11.54 -35.40
C ASP A 3 14.53 -12.25 -35.47
N PRO A 4 14.43 -13.55 -35.11
CA PRO A 4 13.18 -14.28 -35.16
C PRO A 4 12.27 -13.72 -34.06
N LYS A 5 11.35 -12.83 -34.44
CA LYS A 5 10.31 -12.27 -33.56
C LYS A 5 9.80 -13.37 -32.65
N ASN A 6 10.11 -13.24 -31.36
CA ASN A 6 9.74 -14.21 -30.35
C ASN A 6 8.21 -14.44 -30.45
N PRO A 7 7.74 -15.68 -30.68
CA PRO A 7 6.33 -15.97 -30.92
C PRO A 7 5.43 -15.55 -29.75
N TYR A 8 5.99 -15.49 -28.53
CA TYR A 8 5.30 -14.98 -27.35
C TYR A 8 5.11 -13.46 -27.43
N GLN A 9 6.04 -12.72 -28.04
CA GLN A 9 5.96 -11.26 -28.16
C GLN A 9 4.82 -10.84 -29.10
N ALA A 10 4.61 -11.58 -30.19
CA ALA A 10 3.47 -11.37 -31.09
C ALA A 10 2.14 -11.73 -30.40
N MET A 11 2.11 -12.81 -29.61
CA MET A 11 0.95 -13.14 -28.78
C MET A 11 0.67 -12.05 -27.74
N PHE A 12 1.67 -11.56 -27.01
CA PHE A 12 1.50 -10.50 -26.02
C PHE A 12 0.97 -9.20 -26.64
N ALA A 13 1.46 -8.81 -27.81
CA ALA A 13 0.94 -7.65 -28.54
C ALA A 13 -0.55 -7.86 -28.92
N GLN A 14 -0.90 -9.04 -29.43
CA GLN A 14 -2.27 -9.38 -29.77
C GLN A 14 -3.20 -9.42 -28.53
N TYR A 15 -2.72 -9.91 -27.39
CA TYR A 15 -3.48 -9.88 -26.13
C TYR A 15 -3.72 -8.45 -25.64
N GLN A 16 -2.72 -7.57 -25.77
CA GLN A 16 -2.89 -6.15 -25.44
C GLN A 16 -3.89 -5.46 -26.37
N ASP A 17 -3.80 -5.69 -27.68
CA ASP A 17 -4.75 -5.10 -28.65
C ASP A 17 -6.18 -5.62 -28.44
N MET A 18 -6.34 -6.91 -28.12
CA MET A 18 -7.63 -7.49 -27.77
C MET A 18 -8.18 -6.93 -26.46
N ALA A 19 -7.33 -6.73 -25.43
CA ALA A 19 -7.73 -6.13 -24.16
C ALA A 19 -8.20 -4.68 -24.32
N LYS A 20 -7.51 -3.87 -25.16
CA LYS A 20 -7.93 -2.51 -25.52
C LYS A 20 -9.29 -2.47 -26.22
N ALA A 21 -9.53 -3.42 -27.12
CA ALA A 21 -10.78 -3.53 -27.86
C ALA A 21 -11.96 -3.97 -26.96
N PHE A 22 -11.70 -4.76 -25.91
CA PHE A 22 -12.75 -5.26 -25.01
C PHE A 22 -13.19 -4.25 -23.96
N ASN A 23 -12.28 -3.39 -23.45
CA ASN A 23 -12.64 -2.26 -22.60
C ASN A 23 -11.49 -1.23 -22.52
N PRO A 24 -11.61 -0.03 -23.11
CA PRO A 24 -10.62 1.04 -22.97
C PRO A 24 -10.33 1.42 -21.51
N ALA A 25 -11.27 1.17 -20.59
CA ALA A 25 -11.09 1.43 -19.16
C ALA A 25 -10.15 0.42 -18.45
N LEU A 26 -9.72 -0.66 -19.11
CA LEU A 26 -8.68 -1.54 -18.58
C LEU A 26 -7.27 -0.94 -18.75
N GLU A 27 -7.05 0.00 -19.67
CA GLU A 27 -5.79 0.76 -19.76
C GLU A 27 -5.64 1.76 -18.61
N SER A 28 -6.74 2.29 -18.09
CA SER A 28 -6.74 3.25 -16.98
C SER A 28 -6.71 2.59 -15.60
N PHE A 29 -6.88 1.27 -15.52
CA PHE A 29 -6.76 0.51 -14.28
C PHE A 29 -5.29 0.29 -13.91
N THR A 30 -4.61 1.38 -13.60
CA THR A 30 -3.26 1.34 -13.03
C THR A 30 -3.34 0.99 -11.55
N PRO A 31 -2.33 0.32 -10.96
CA PRO A 31 -2.27 0.11 -9.51
C PRO A 31 -2.45 1.42 -8.72
N LYS A 32 -1.89 2.54 -9.22
CA LYS A 32 -2.09 3.89 -8.66
C LYS A 32 -3.54 4.38 -8.74
N GLY A 33 -4.21 4.14 -9.87
CA GLY A 33 -5.63 4.50 -10.04
C GLY A 33 -6.54 3.68 -9.13
N PHE A 34 -6.22 2.40 -8.92
CA PHE A 34 -6.91 1.55 -7.96
C PHE A 34 -6.69 2.02 -6.51
N GLU A 35 -5.47 2.44 -6.17
CA GLU A 35 -5.13 3.03 -4.87
C GLU A 35 -5.94 4.29 -4.55
N ALA A 36 -6.10 5.17 -5.55
CA ALA A 36 -6.88 6.40 -5.40
C ALA A 36 -8.38 6.14 -5.22
N LEU A 37 -8.88 5.01 -5.74
CA LEU A 37 -10.27 4.60 -5.61
C LEU A 37 -10.59 3.91 -4.28
N TRP A 38 -9.58 3.43 -3.55
CA TRP A 38 -9.77 2.83 -2.23
C TRP A 38 -9.70 3.91 -1.14
N PRO A 39 -10.83 4.34 -0.56
CA PRO A 39 -10.83 5.41 0.44
C PRO A 39 -10.19 4.93 1.74
N THR A 40 -9.66 5.89 2.51
CA THR A 40 -9.35 5.64 3.93
C THR A 40 -10.65 5.30 4.64
N MET A 41 -10.70 4.17 5.33
CA MET A 41 -11.85 3.81 6.17
C MET A 41 -11.92 4.76 7.38
N PRO A 42 -13.12 5.15 7.84
CA PRO A 42 -13.28 5.88 9.09
C PRO A 42 -12.82 5.06 10.29
N LYS A 43 -12.35 5.73 11.36
CA LYS A 43 -11.87 5.09 12.59
C LYS A 43 -12.86 4.08 13.18
N ASP A 44 -14.14 4.43 13.28
CA ASP A 44 -15.16 3.55 13.88
C ASP A 44 -15.38 2.27 13.08
N ILE A 45 -15.31 2.36 11.74
CA ILE A 45 -15.40 1.20 10.85
C ILE A 45 -14.15 0.33 11.00
N MET A 46 -12.96 0.93 11.12
CA MET A 46 -11.74 0.18 11.40
C MET A 46 -11.81 -0.54 12.75
N GLU A 47 -12.28 0.10 13.81
CA GLU A 47 -12.44 -0.54 15.13
C GLU A 47 -13.53 -1.63 15.12
N MET A 48 -14.53 -1.52 14.26
CA MET A 48 -15.56 -2.56 14.09
C MET A 48 -15.00 -3.81 13.39
N PHE A 49 -14.27 -3.65 12.28
CA PHE A 49 -13.81 -4.78 11.46
C PHE A 49 -12.44 -5.32 11.88
N PHE A 50 -11.56 -4.47 12.38
CA PHE A 50 -10.18 -4.79 12.72
C PHE A 50 -9.85 -4.50 14.18
N GLY A 51 -10.76 -3.90 14.95
CA GLY A 51 -10.52 -3.56 16.34
C GLY A 51 -10.94 -4.63 17.35
N ASN A 52 -11.03 -4.19 18.59
CA ASN A 52 -11.40 -5.02 19.73
C ASN A 52 -12.94 -5.18 19.87
N THR A 53 -13.72 -4.46 19.06
CA THR A 53 -15.19 -4.40 19.15
C THR A 53 -15.86 -5.76 18.97
N MET A 54 -15.37 -6.55 18.00
CA MET A 54 -15.88 -7.90 17.72
C MET A 54 -15.14 -9.00 18.50
N ASN A 55 -13.99 -8.70 19.11
CA ASN A 55 -13.18 -9.66 19.87
C ASN A 55 -12.64 -9.05 21.18
N PRO A 56 -13.52 -8.84 22.18
CA PRO A 56 -13.17 -8.17 23.44
C PRO A 56 -11.96 -8.79 24.14
N GLY A 57 -10.95 -7.96 24.43
CA GLY A 57 -9.67 -8.36 25.02
C GLY A 57 -8.53 -8.58 24.01
N GLY A 58 -8.81 -8.44 22.70
CA GLY A 58 -7.82 -8.49 21.63
C GLY A 58 -7.12 -7.16 21.37
N LEU A 59 -6.26 -7.16 20.35
CA LEU A 59 -5.57 -5.95 19.87
C LEU A 59 -6.58 -4.96 19.25
N ASP A 60 -6.38 -3.68 19.55
CA ASP A 60 -7.10 -2.56 18.93
C ASP A 60 -6.68 -2.34 17.46
N ALA A 61 -7.43 -1.54 16.71
CA ALA A 61 -7.17 -1.36 15.29
C ALA A 61 -5.80 -0.71 15.04
N LYS A 62 -5.41 0.26 15.89
CA LYS A 62 -4.09 0.90 15.82
C LYS A 62 -2.97 -0.13 15.91
N THR A 63 -2.97 -0.99 16.92
CA THR A 63 -1.91 -1.98 17.12
C THR A 63 -1.86 -2.97 15.96
N ARG A 64 -3.02 -3.41 15.43
CA ARG A 64 -3.04 -4.30 14.27
C ARG A 64 -2.51 -3.66 13.00
N LEU A 65 -2.78 -2.38 12.79
CA LEU A 65 -2.25 -1.65 11.65
C LEU A 65 -0.74 -1.43 11.77
N LEU A 66 -0.21 -1.20 12.97
CA LEU A 66 1.25 -1.14 13.20
C LEU A 66 1.90 -2.49 12.88
N LEU A 67 1.31 -3.61 13.33
CA LEU A 67 1.78 -4.96 12.97
C LEU A 67 1.71 -5.20 11.45
N THR A 68 0.63 -4.76 10.81
CA THR A 68 0.46 -4.83 9.36
C THR A 68 1.54 -4.04 8.65
N LEU A 69 1.83 -2.81 9.08
CA LEU A 69 2.88 -1.98 8.50
C LEU A 69 4.26 -2.65 8.61
N GLY A 70 4.57 -3.26 9.75
CA GLY A 70 5.78 -4.05 9.93
C GLY A 70 5.88 -5.20 8.93
N ALA A 71 4.80 -5.99 8.79
CA ALA A 71 4.74 -7.10 7.83
C ALA A 71 4.86 -6.64 6.38
N LEU A 72 4.24 -5.53 6.00
CA LEU A 72 4.34 -4.95 4.66
C LEU A 72 5.76 -4.42 4.39
N THR A 73 6.41 -3.82 5.38
CA THR A 73 7.81 -3.40 5.28
C THR A 73 8.72 -4.58 4.97
N MET A 74 8.48 -5.74 5.63
CA MET A 74 9.22 -6.98 5.37
C MET A 74 9.01 -7.52 3.95
N LEU A 75 7.82 -7.32 3.36
CA LEU A 75 7.51 -7.76 1.99
C LEU A 75 8.24 -6.91 0.92
N GLY A 76 8.67 -5.69 1.27
CA GLY A 76 9.45 -4.82 0.39
C GLY A 76 8.63 -4.22 -0.76
N ALA A 77 9.26 -4.00 -1.91
CA ALA A 77 8.72 -3.18 -3.02
C ALA A 77 7.36 -3.65 -3.60
N GLN A 78 6.95 -4.89 -3.34
CA GLN A 78 5.64 -5.40 -3.78
C GLN A 78 4.48 -4.83 -2.94
N ALA A 79 4.79 -4.25 -1.78
CA ALA A 79 3.82 -3.76 -0.81
C ALA A 79 3.62 -2.24 -0.85
N ASP A 80 4.25 -1.52 -1.78
CA ASP A 80 4.26 -0.05 -1.79
C ASP A 80 2.85 0.56 -1.66
N ALA A 81 1.89 0.03 -2.40
CA ALA A 81 0.50 0.53 -2.39
C ALA A 81 -0.19 0.27 -1.03
N GLN A 82 0.02 -0.93 -0.49
CA GLN A 82 -0.54 -1.32 0.80
C GLN A 82 0.11 -0.54 1.94
N ILE A 83 1.41 -0.20 1.84
CA ILE A 83 2.10 0.64 2.83
C ILE A 83 1.44 2.02 2.88
N ARG A 84 1.26 2.69 1.73
CA ARG A 84 0.60 4.01 1.70
C ARG A 84 -0.79 3.98 2.29
N LEU A 85 -1.59 2.98 1.89
CA LEU A 85 -2.93 2.78 2.43
C LEU A 85 -2.90 2.56 3.94
N THR A 86 -1.99 1.73 4.44
CA THR A 86 -1.86 1.42 5.87
C THR A 86 -1.45 2.66 6.67
N VAL A 87 -0.56 3.49 6.15
CA VAL A 87 -0.15 4.75 6.79
C VAL A 87 -1.32 5.72 6.90
N ARG A 88 -2.13 5.89 5.84
CA ARG A 88 -3.34 6.72 5.88
C ARG A 88 -4.31 6.28 6.97
N HIS A 89 -4.53 4.96 7.09
CA HIS A 89 -5.38 4.38 8.13
C HIS A 89 -4.78 4.54 9.53
N LEU A 90 -3.46 4.43 9.68
CA LEU A 90 -2.77 4.65 10.96
C LEU A 90 -3.00 6.08 11.46
N THR A 91 -2.84 7.09 10.61
CA THR A 91 -3.14 8.48 10.96
C THR A 91 -4.60 8.64 11.43
N GLU A 92 -5.55 8.04 10.71
CA GLU A 92 -6.99 8.08 11.06
C GLU A 92 -7.29 7.40 12.41
N THR A 93 -6.58 6.31 12.76
CA THR A 93 -6.73 5.69 14.09
C THR A 93 -6.16 6.55 15.23
N GLY A 94 -5.37 7.58 14.92
CA GLY A 94 -4.65 8.43 15.87
C GLY A 94 -3.25 7.92 16.20
N ALA A 95 -2.65 7.09 15.35
CA ALA A 95 -1.24 6.73 15.49
C ALA A 95 -0.35 7.96 15.27
N THR A 96 0.64 8.13 16.12
CA THR A 96 1.61 9.21 15.98
C THR A 96 2.62 8.89 14.88
N LYS A 97 3.16 9.92 14.24
CA LYS A 97 4.28 9.78 13.29
C LYS A 97 5.45 8.99 13.89
N GLN A 98 5.71 9.15 15.19
CA GLN A 98 6.77 8.43 15.90
C GLN A 98 6.49 6.92 15.94
N GLU A 99 5.27 6.50 16.29
CA GLU A 99 4.89 5.07 16.32
C GLU A 99 5.06 4.41 14.94
N ILE A 100 4.69 5.14 13.87
CA ILE A 100 4.84 4.66 12.48
C ILE A 100 6.33 4.49 12.11
N VAL A 101 7.15 5.51 12.40
CA VAL A 101 8.59 5.49 12.09
C VAL A 101 9.32 4.43 12.91
N GLU A 102 9.02 4.29 14.20
CA GLU A 102 9.63 3.27 15.06
C GLU A 102 9.28 1.86 14.60
N THR A 103 8.04 1.63 14.16
CA THR A 103 7.61 0.34 13.61
C THR A 103 8.45 -0.05 12.39
N ILE A 104 8.65 0.86 11.45
CA ILE A 104 9.48 0.63 10.25
C ILE A 104 10.96 0.47 10.65
N GLY A 105 11.44 1.33 11.55
CA GLY A 105 12.82 1.30 12.06
C GLY A 105 13.15 -0.03 12.73
N GLN A 106 12.24 -0.61 13.52
CA GLN A 106 12.39 -1.93 14.12
C GLN A 106 12.53 -3.03 13.06
N MET A 107 11.85 -2.89 11.92
CA MET A 107 11.96 -3.86 10.82
C MET A 107 13.31 -3.82 10.11
N SER A 108 14.13 -2.78 10.27
CA SER A 108 15.43 -2.67 9.60
C SER A 108 16.37 -3.86 9.84
N MET A 109 16.30 -4.45 11.04
CA MET A 109 17.07 -5.62 11.43
C MET A 109 16.66 -6.89 10.68
N PHE A 110 15.43 -6.94 10.16
CA PHE A 110 14.83 -8.13 9.55
C PHE A 110 14.63 -7.97 8.04
N ALA A 111 14.14 -6.81 7.59
CA ALA A 111 13.85 -6.49 6.19
C ALA A 111 15.11 -6.01 5.43
N GLY A 112 16.13 -5.58 6.17
CA GLY A 112 17.30 -4.91 5.63
C GLY A 112 17.04 -3.43 5.29
N ILE A 113 18.14 -2.74 5.00
CA ILE A 113 18.15 -1.30 4.73
C ILE A 113 17.28 -0.92 3.51
N PRO A 114 17.34 -1.61 2.34
CA PRO A 114 16.62 -1.17 1.15
C PRO A 114 15.10 -1.12 1.35
N ALA A 115 14.52 -2.16 1.96
CA ALA A 115 13.08 -2.23 2.21
C ALA A 115 12.63 -1.17 3.23
N THR A 116 13.43 -0.97 4.27
CA THR A 116 13.17 0.04 5.31
C THR A 116 13.24 1.46 4.74
N THR A 117 14.28 1.78 3.96
CA THR A 117 14.42 3.08 3.30
C THR A 117 13.24 3.35 2.38
N ARG A 118 12.85 2.36 1.57
CA ARG A 118 11.69 2.49 0.69
C ARG A 118 10.40 2.76 1.48
N ALA A 119 10.15 2.00 2.55
CA ALA A 119 8.98 2.23 3.40
C ALA A 119 8.98 3.64 4.01
N MET A 120 10.13 4.13 4.47
CA MET A 120 10.27 5.48 5.03
C MET A 120 9.98 6.58 3.99
N GLU A 121 10.44 6.43 2.74
CA GLU A 121 10.09 7.34 1.65
C GLU A 121 8.57 7.40 1.43
N LEU A 122 7.91 6.23 1.36
CA LEU A 122 6.45 6.16 1.18
C LEU A 122 5.70 6.83 2.33
N VAL A 123 6.15 6.67 3.58
CA VAL A 123 5.55 7.33 4.74
C VAL A 123 5.69 8.85 4.63
N GLN A 124 6.87 9.34 4.23
CA GLN A 124 7.08 10.78 4.06
C GLN A 124 6.18 11.37 2.98
N GLU A 125 6.05 10.68 1.84
CA GLU A 125 5.16 11.09 0.75
C GLU A 125 3.69 11.20 1.23
N VAL A 126 3.18 10.18 1.93
CA VAL A 126 1.79 10.17 2.43
C VAL A 126 1.55 11.27 3.46
N LEU A 127 2.46 11.45 4.42
CA LEU A 127 2.29 12.47 5.45
C LEU A 127 2.34 13.89 4.87
N ALA A 128 3.19 14.13 3.87
CA ALA A 128 3.25 15.42 3.18
C ALA A 128 1.97 15.72 2.38
N GLU A 129 1.37 14.70 1.74
CA GLU A 129 0.08 14.84 1.05
C GLU A 129 -1.07 15.20 2.01
N GLN A 130 -1.04 14.69 3.25
CA GLN A 130 -2.06 15.02 4.26
C GLN A 130 -1.91 16.46 4.76
N GLU A 131 -0.69 16.92 5.04
CA GLU A 131 -0.42 18.30 5.47
C GLU A 131 -0.86 19.35 4.41
N GLY A 132 -0.76 19.01 3.12
CA GLY A 132 -1.19 19.89 2.02
C GLY A 132 -2.71 19.94 1.76
N ASN A 133 -3.48 18.99 2.30
CA ASN A 133 -4.95 18.95 2.18
C ASN A 133 -5.67 19.59 3.39
N GLU A 134 -4.95 19.95 4.44
CA GLU A 134 -5.49 20.63 5.64
C GLU A 134 -5.44 22.17 5.55
N THR A 135 -4.96 22.73 4.42
CA THR A 135 -5.01 24.17 4.06
C THR A 135 -6.02 24.46 2.97
#